data_AF-A0A0D0LA87-F1
#
_entry.id   AF-A0A0D0LA87-F1
#
_cell.length_a   1.000
_cell.length_b   1.000
_cell.length_c   1.000
_cell.angle_alpha   90.00
_cell.angle_beta   90.00
_cell.angle_gamma   90.00
#
_symmetry.space_group_name_H-M   'P 1'
#
loop_
_entity.id
_entity.type
_entity.pdbx_description
1 polymer ?
#
loop_
_entity_poly.entity_id
_entity_poly.type
_entity_poly.pdbx_seq_one_letter_code
_entity_poly.pdbx_strand_id
1 'polypeptide(L)'
;MDLAEEWNALSMVVRRLAPVTAAGIRPPAPDSRVRQAEELTAPWTQELRDFYALHDGQDAIAGKGTLLPAGSLLRVSDIPDRHAFLIDVMKDVVADDEDFYGPYSDIVASYDVAGIDTDDHLFLPSYIPISRWDSNHLFCDTRPGERRGCISFRSSDGGHLGIPQWSSLASMLHDIRSAVVSGEPIGDWHPVLADGTLDWDVRGPATAVKGVDSSHNGLPSAFRAQPDVGNVWRASVVDPGPMPYGTVRNTRP
;
A
#
# COMPACT_ATOMS: atom_id res chain seq x y z
N MET A 1 -15.07 -5.52 -15.12
CA MET A 1 -15.81 -5.11 -13.92
C MET A 1 -15.85 -3.60 -13.95
N ASP A 2 -17.03 -3.00 -13.85
CA ASP A 2 -17.18 -1.55 -13.95
C ASP A 2 -17.02 -0.91 -12.56
N LEU A 3 -16.21 0.15 -12.47
CA LEU A 3 -15.90 0.82 -11.22
C LEU A 3 -17.15 1.48 -10.58
N ALA A 4 -17.97 2.15 -11.39
CA ALA A 4 -19.13 2.87 -10.90
C ALA A 4 -20.23 1.89 -10.45
N GLU A 5 -20.41 0.78 -11.16
CA GLU A 5 -21.31 -0.30 -10.73
C GLU A 5 -20.88 -0.88 -9.38
N GLU A 6 -19.60 -1.23 -9.20
CA GLU A 6 -19.11 -1.78 -7.93
C GLU A 6 -19.16 -0.76 -6.79
N TRP A 7 -18.84 0.51 -7.06
CA TRP A 7 -18.99 1.59 -6.08
C TRP A 7 -20.43 1.75 -5.61
N ASN A 8 -21.38 1.75 -6.54
CA ASN A 8 -22.81 1.86 -6.22
C ASN A 8 -23.28 0.64 -5.41
N ALA A 9 -22.87 -0.56 -5.81
CA ALA A 9 -23.19 -1.78 -5.08
C ALA A 9 -22.64 -1.77 -3.65
N LEU A 10 -21.36 -1.40 -3.48
CA LEU A 10 -20.73 -1.27 -2.17
C LEU A 10 -21.42 -0.20 -1.32
N SER A 11 -21.68 0.98 -1.91
CA SER A 11 -22.35 2.09 -1.23
C SER A 11 -23.73 1.70 -0.69
N MET A 12 -24.51 0.92 -1.45
CA MET A 12 -25.79 0.39 -0.99
C MET A 12 -25.64 -0.56 0.21
N VAL A 13 -24.65 -1.47 0.15
CA VAL A 13 -24.37 -2.41 1.24
C VAL A 13 -23.97 -1.67 2.50
N VAL A 14 -23.02 -0.73 2.40
CA VAL A 14 -22.52 0.03 3.57
C VAL A 14 -23.61 0.93 4.13
N ARG A 15 -24.43 1.61 3.31
CA ARG A 15 -25.59 2.38 3.81
C ARG A 15 -26.56 1.53 4.62
N ARG A 16 -26.73 0.25 4.27
CA ARG A 16 -27.63 -0.66 4.96
C ARG A 16 -27.02 -1.24 6.24
N LEU A 17 -25.76 -1.67 6.18
CA LEU A 17 -25.12 -2.43 7.26
C LEU A 17 -24.30 -1.56 8.22
N ALA A 18 -23.73 -0.47 7.71
CA ALA A 18 -22.89 0.47 8.44
C ALA A 18 -23.27 1.93 8.09
N PRO A 19 -24.49 2.39 8.42
CA PRO A 19 -25.00 3.71 8.06
C PRO A 19 -24.15 4.87 8.59
N VAL A 20 -23.46 4.71 9.73
CA VAL A 20 -22.56 5.72 10.30
C VAL A 20 -21.30 5.85 9.44
N THR A 21 -20.70 4.72 9.02
CA THR A 21 -19.59 4.72 8.05
C THR A 21 -20.01 5.35 6.72
N ALA A 22 -21.18 4.97 6.21
CA ALA A 22 -21.70 5.51 4.95
C ALA A 22 -21.91 7.02 5.00
N ALA A 23 -22.37 7.56 6.14
CA ALA A 23 -22.57 9.00 6.32
C ALA A 23 -21.25 9.78 6.33
N GLY A 24 -20.13 9.13 6.66
CA GLY A 24 -18.80 9.73 6.57
C GLY A 24 -18.24 9.80 5.15
N ILE A 25 -18.78 9.05 4.18
CA ILE A 25 -18.32 9.10 2.80
C ILE A 25 -18.80 10.41 2.16
N ARG A 26 -17.85 11.18 1.64
CA ARG A 26 -18.11 12.51 1.09
C ARG A 26 -18.68 12.41 -0.32
N PRO A 27 -19.52 13.37 -0.76
CA PRO A 27 -19.93 13.44 -2.16
C PRO A 27 -18.72 13.62 -3.09
N PRO A 28 -18.88 13.38 -4.41
CA PRO A 28 -17.82 13.53 -5.41
C PRO A 28 -16.95 14.78 -5.28
N ALA A 29 -15.65 14.64 -5.56
CA ALA A 29 -14.75 15.76 -5.64
C ALA A 29 -15.00 16.57 -6.93
N PRO A 30 -14.87 17.91 -6.92
CA PRO A 30 -14.89 18.68 -8.16
C PRO A 30 -13.71 18.31 -9.07
N ASP A 31 -13.94 18.20 -10.38
CA ASP A 31 -12.89 17.84 -11.36
C ASP A 31 -11.65 18.72 -11.27
N SER A 32 -11.81 20.02 -10.94
CA SER A 32 -10.69 20.94 -10.78
C SER A 32 -9.75 20.55 -9.65
N ARG A 33 -10.29 19.97 -8.57
CA ARG A 33 -9.50 19.50 -7.43
C ARG A 33 -8.78 18.20 -7.75
N VAL A 34 -9.42 17.30 -8.49
CA VAL A 34 -8.78 16.06 -8.98
C VAL A 34 -7.60 16.40 -9.89
N ARG A 35 -7.78 17.31 -10.85
CA ARG A 35 -6.68 17.77 -11.72
C ARG A 35 -5.55 18.41 -10.94
N GLN A 36 -5.86 19.25 -9.96
CA GLN A 36 -4.83 19.87 -9.11
C GLN A 36 -4.02 18.82 -8.33
N ALA A 37 -4.68 17.81 -7.75
CA ALA A 37 -3.99 16.75 -7.03
C ALA A 37 -3.09 15.91 -7.96
N GLU A 38 -3.57 15.62 -9.17
CA GLU A 38 -2.78 14.95 -10.21
C GLU A 38 -1.54 15.77 -10.62
N GLU A 39 -1.70 17.08 -10.86
CA GLU A 39 -0.60 17.99 -11.22
C GLU A 39 0.49 18.06 -10.15
N LEU A 40 0.11 17.95 -8.87
CA LEU A 40 1.03 18.03 -7.73
C LEU A 40 1.67 16.69 -7.34
N THR A 41 1.25 15.58 -7.94
CA THR A 41 1.73 14.24 -7.59
C THR A 41 2.38 13.53 -8.77
N ALA A 42 1.60 12.77 -9.53
CA ALA A 42 2.01 12.06 -10.73
C ALA A 42 0.80 11.92 -11.67
N PRO A 43 0.99 11.58 -12.96
CA PRO A 43 -0.13 11.33 -13.87
C PRO A 43 -1.02 10.17 -13.40
N TRP A 44 -2.31 10.44 -13.21
CA TRP A 44 -3.27 9.45 -12.72
C TRP A 44 -3.81 8.56 -13.84
N THR A 45 -4.26 7.36 -13.49
CA THR A 45 -5.03 6.51 -14.40
C THR A 45 -6.44 7.08 -14.56
N GLN A 46 -7.13 6.70 -15.64
CA GLN A 46 -8.53 7.10 -15.81
C GLN A 46 -9.40 6.55 -14.68
N GLU A 47 -9.20 5.28 -14.29
CA GLU A 47 -9.96 4.65 -13.20
C GLU A 47 -9.77 5.38 -11.86
N LEU A 48 -8.57 5.90 -11.57
CA LEU A 48 -8.33 6.69 -10.35
C LEU A 48 -9.04 8.05 -10.37
N ARG A 49 -9.12 8.71 -11.54
CA ARG A 49 -9.93 9.94 -11.68
C ARG A 49 -11.42 9.63 -11.49
N ASP A 50 -11.89 8.56 -12.13
CA ASP A 50 -13.29 8.13 -12.05
C ASP A 50 -13.67 7.75 -10.61
N PHE A 51 -12.73 7.15 -9.85
CA PHE A 51 -12.92 6.83 -8.44
C PHE A 51 -13.22 8.07 -7.58
N TYR A 52 -12.43 9.14 -7.76
CA TYR A 52 -12.68 10.41 -7.05
C TYR A 52 -13.81 11.25 -7.64
N ALA A 53 -14.28 10.94 -8.85
CA ALA A 53 -15.53 11.45 -9.38
C ALA A 53 -16.78 10.80 -8.72
N LEU A 54 -16.58 9.76 -7.91
CA LEU A 54 -17.66 9.09 -7.15
C LEU A 54 -17.73 9.55 -5.68
N HIS A 55 -16.62 10.03 -5.11
CA HIS A 55 -16.53 10.55 -3.74
C HIS A 55 -15.29 11.44 -3.51
N ASP A 56 -15.31 12.31 -2.48
CA ASP A 56 -14.17 13.14 -2.05
C ASP A 56 -13.55 12.62 -0.74
N GLY A 57 -13.21 11.33 -0.73
CA GLY A 57 -12.72 10.65 0.48
C GLY A 57 -13.77 10.45 1.58
N GLN A 58 -13.30 10.33 2.82
CA GLN A 58 -14.12 10.07 4.00
C GLN A 58 -13.79 11.04 5.14
N ASP A 59 -14.80 11.52 5.86
CA ASP A 59 -14.62 12.23 7.12
C ASP A 59 -14.26 11.24 8.25
N ALA A 60 -13.29 11.58 9.09
CA ALA A 60 -12.88 10.74 10.21
C ALA A 60 -13.99 10.70 11.28
N ILE A 61 -14.36 9.50 11.74
CA ILE A 61 -15.39 9.29 12.75
C ILE A 61 -14.72 8.85 14.05
N ALA A 62 -14.04 9.77 14.75
CA ALA A 62 -13.37 9.52 16.03
C ALA A 62 -12.54 8.22 16.09
N GLY A 63 -11.84 7.87 14.98
CA GLY A 63 -11.02 6.66 14.87
C GLY A 63 -11.77 5.36 14.55
N LYS A 64 -13.05 5.44 14.19
CA LYS A 64 -13.89 4.31 13.78
C LYS A 64 -14.47 4.53 12.38
N GLY A 65 -15.13 3.51 11.86
CA GLY A 65 -15.99 3.59 10.70
C GLY A 65 -15.22 3.74 9.40
N THR A 66 -14.17 2.97 9.16
CA THR A 66 -13.38 3.07 7.92
C THR A 66 -13.94 2.18 6.81
N LEU A 67 -14.08 2.75 5.60
CA LEU A 67 -14.52 1.94 4.46
C LEU A 67 -13.47 0.89 4.07
N LEU A 68 -12.19 1.26 4.14
CA LEU A 68 -11.09 0.40 3.71
C LEU A 68 -10.44 -0.30 4.92
N PRO A 69 -9.90 -1.51 4.72
CA PRO A 69 -9.16 -2.25 5.75
C PRO A 69 -7.94 -1.52 6.30
N ALA A 70 -7.33 -0.63 5.50
CA ALA A 70 -6.16 0.14 5.87
C ALA A 70 -6.46 1.64 6.02
N GLY A 71 -7.60 1.97 6.64
CA GLY A 71 -7.95 3.33 6.99
C GLY A 71 -9.09 3.98 6.23
N SER A 72 -9.29 5.25 6.52
CA SER A 72 -10.27 6.08 5.82
C SER A 72 -9.79 6.42 4.42
N LEU A 73 -10.74 6.56 3.49
CA LEU A 73 -10.46 7.11 2.17
C LEU A 73 -9.87 8.52 2.30
N LEU A 74 -8.74 8.76 1.66
CA LEU A 74 -8.13 10.10 1.59
C LEU A 74 -9.04 11.05 0.80
N ARG A 75 -9.13 12.29 1.27
CA ARG A 75 -9.74 13.38 0.51
C ARG A 75 -8.80 13.79 -0.60
N VAL A 76 -9.34 14.24 -1.73
CA VAL A 76 -8.51 14.63 -2.88
C VAL A 76 -7.55 15.77 -2.52
N SER A 77 -7.98 16.69 -1.66
CA SER A 77 -7.16 17.80 -1.18
C SER A 77 -5.94 17.37 -0.36
N ASP A 78 -5.99 16.19 0.26
CA ASP A 78 -4.99 15.75 1.24
C ASP A 78 -3.95 14.84 0.59
N ILE A 79 -4.19 14.40 -0.65
CA ILE A 79 -3.31 13.49 -1.39
C ILE A 79 -1.93 14.12 -1.64
N PRO A 80 -1.80 15.37 -2.13
CA PRO A 80 -0.47 15.94 -2.40
C PRO A 80 0.41 16.01 -1.15
N ASP A 81 -0.12 16.51 -0.03
CA ASP A 81 0.65 16.63 1.21
C ASP A 81 1.04 15.25 1.76
N ARG A 82 0.12 14.28 1.71
CA ARG A 82 0.41 12.91 2.15
C ARG A 82 1.44 12.23 1.24
N HIS A 83 1.33 12.44 -0.06
CA HIS A 83 2.24 11.91 -1.08
C HIS A 83 3.67 12.45 -0.89
N ALA A 84 3.82 13.77 -0.77
CA ALA A 84 5.10 14.41 -0.49
C ALA A 84 5.71 13.92 0.83
N PHE A 85 4.90 13.85 1.90
CA PHE A 85 5.34 13.31 3.18
C PHE A 85 5.88 11.88 3.07
N LEU A 86 5.17 10.98 2.36
CA LEU A 86 5.61 9.60 2.20
C LEU A 86 6.92 9.49 1.43
N ILE A 87 7.11 10.32 0.39
CA ILE A 87 8.37 10.39 -0.35
C ILE A 87 9.52 10.86 0.55
N ASP A 88 9.31 11.91 1.34
CA ASP A 88 10.35 12.46 2.20
C ASP A 88 10.75 11.46 3.29
N VAL A 89 9.78 10.74 3.90
CA VAL A 89 10.08 9.64 4.83
C VAL A 89 10.94 8.56 4.15
N MET A 90 10.69 8.21 2.89
CA MET A 90 11.51 7.21 2.19
C MET A 90 12.92 7.70 1.87
N LYS A 91 13.07 8.99 1.52
CA LYS A 91 14.40 9.59 1.33
C LYS A 91 15.20 9.55 2.62
N ASP A 92 14.58 9.86 3.75
CA ASP A 92 15.22 9.81 5.06
C ASP A 92 15.65 8.37 5.40
N VAL A 93 14.75 7.38 5.20
CA VAL A 93 15.07 5.94 5.40
C VAL A 93 16.24 5.49 4.53
N VAL A 94 16.26 5.88 3.26
CA VAL A 94 17.34 5.52 2.33
C VAL A 94 18.65 6.23 2.67
N ALA A 95 18.58 7.49 3.10
CA ALA A 95 19.77 8.26 3.49
C ALA A 95 20.41 7.74 4.79
N ASP A 96 19.62 7.15 5.69
CA ASP A 96 20.12 6.54 6.93
C ASP A 96 21.00 5.30 6.67
N ASP A 97 20.82 4.60 5.54
CA ASP A 97 21.64 3.45 5.11
C ASP A 97 21.94 3.49 3.59
N GLU A 98 22.57 4.57 3.13
CA GLU A 98 22.86 4.79 1.71
C GLU A 98 23.82 3.75 1.13
N ASP A 99 24.71 3.17 1.94
CA ASP A 99 25.62 2.10 1.50
C ASP A 99 24.85 0.82 1.11
N PHE A 100 23.70 0.56 1.73
CA PHE A 100 22.84 -0.57 1.43
C PHE A 100 21.91 -0.28 0.24
N TYR A 101 21.20 0.86 0.28
CA TYR A 101 20.15 1.19 -0.69
C TYR A 101 20.66 1.87 -1.97
N GLY A 102 21.78 2.58 -1.88
CA GLY A 102 22.18 3.57 -2.88
C GLY A 102 21.27 4.81 -2.89
N PRO A 103 21.46 5.74 -3.86
CA PRO A 103 20.63 6.93 -3.96
C PRO A 103 19.16 6.59 -4.23
N TYR A 104 18.23 7.26 -3.53
CA TYR A 104 16.78 7.07 -3.75
C TYR A 104 16.36 7.26 -5.21
N SER A 105 17.04 8.14 -5.97
CA SER A 105 16.81 8.32 -7.40
C SER A 105 17.07 7.05 -8.22
N ASP A 106 18.08 6.27 -7.84
CA ASP A 106 18.48 5.05 -8.55
C ASP A 106 17.48 3.93 -8.29
N ILE A 107 16.94 3.87 -7.07
CA ILE A 107 15.81 3.01 -6.71
C ILE A 107 14.60 3.35 -7.58
N VAL A 108 14.19 4.63 -7.60
CA VAL A 108 13.04 5.06 -8.42
C VAL A 108 13.23 4.71 -9.90
N ALA A 109 14.44 4.89 -10.44
CA ALA A 109 14.76 4.52 -11.82
C ALA A 109 14.75 3.00 -12.07
N SER A 110 15.08 2.19 -11.07
CA SER A 110 15.12 0.72 -11.16
C SER A 110 13.72 0.08 -11.13
N TYR A 111 12.72 0.82 -10.65
CA TYR A 111 11.33 0.37 -10.51
C TYR A 111 10.39 1.19 -11.40
N ASP A 112 10.62 1.16 -12.71
CA ASP A 112 9.88 1.96 -13.70
C ASP A 112 8.58 1.31 -14.23
N VAL A 113 8.33 0.04 -13.90
CA VAL A 113 7.13 -0.72 -14.32
C VAL A 113 6.20 -1.01 -13.14
N ALA A 114 4.89 -0.81 -13.35
CA ALA A 114 3.87 -1.03 -12.34
C ALA A 114 3.77 -2.50 -11.87
N GLY A 115 3.33 -2.69 -10.63
CA GLY A 115 3.05 -4.00 -10.03
C GLY A 115 4.29 -4.78 -9.59
N ILE A 116 5.50 -4.27 -9.86
CA ILE A 116 6.73 -4.77 -9.26
C ILE A 116 6.91 -4.03 -7.95
N ASP A 117 6.89 -4.78 -6.86
CA ASP A 117 7.17 -4.22 -5.53
C ASP A 117 8.65 -3.87 -5.42
N THR A 118 8.94 -2.78 -4.72
CA THR A 118 10.31 -2.36 -4.42
C THR A 118 10.92 -3.26 -3.36
N ASP A 119 12.23 -3.47 -3.40
CA ASP A 119 12.95 -4.06 -2.29
C ASP A 119 12.69 -3.23 -1.02
N ASP A 120 12.45 -3.90 0.11
CA ASP A 120 12.03 -3.30 1.39
C ASP A 120 10.77 -2.40 1.34
N HIS A 121 9.95 -2.60 0.29
CA HIS A 121 8.65 -1.93 0.14
C HIS A 121 8.76 -0.40 0.18
N LEU A 122 9.81 0.23 -0.35
CA LEU A 122 9.91 1.69 -0.45
C LEU A 122 8.74 2.33 -1.22
N PHE A 123 8.25 3.47 -0.72
CA PHE A 123 7.23 4.26 -1.41
C PHE A 123 7.84 4.97 -2.61
N LEU A 124 7.22 4.87 -3.80
CA LEU A 124 7.68 5.52 -5.03
C LEU A 124 6.87 6.78 -5.36
N PRO A 125 7.43 7.77 -6.08
CA PRO A 125 6.69 8.96 -6.49
C PRO A 125 5.46 8.70 -7.36
N SER A 126 5.43 7.56 -8.06
CA SER A 126 4.29 7.15 -8.89
C SER A 126 3.22 6.36 -8.12
N TYR A 127 3.36 6.19 -6.80
CA TYR A 127 2.32 5.62 -5.96
C TYR A 127 1.42 6.74 -5.45
N ILE A 128 0.11 6.65 -5.70
CA ILE A 128 -0.86 7.63 -5.22
C ILE A 128 -1.57 7.06 -4.00
N PRO A 129 -1.41 7.63 -2.80
CA PRO A 129 -2.06 7.12 -1.61
C PRO A 129 -3.57 7.36 -1.71
N ILE A 130 -4.36 6.31 -1.45
CA ILE A 130 -5.83 6.38 -1.49
C ILE A 130 -6.47 6.20 -0.10
N SER A 131 -5.70 5.71 0.87
CA SER A 131 -6.13 5.60 2.27
C SER A 131 -5.19 6.29 3.24
N ARG A 132 -5.72 6.64 4.41
CA ARG A 132 -4.96 7.17 5.54
C ARG A 132 -5.19 6.33 6.78
N TRP A 133 -4.12 5.75 7.30
CA TRP A 133 -4.10 5.15 8.63
C TRP A 133 -2.70 5.11 9.19
N ASP A 134 -2.36 6.05 10.10
CA ASP A 134 -1.02 6.22 10.68
C ASP A 134 0.11 5.88 9.69
N SER A 135 0.65 4.68 9.86
CA SER A 135 1.85 4.18 9.26
C SER A 135 1.55 3.20 8.09
N ASN A 136 0.30 2.77 7.94
CA ASN A 136 -0.20 1.88 6.89
C ASN A 136 -1.02 2.64 5.84
N HIS A 137 -0.93 2.26 4.57
CA HIS A 137 -1.77 2.88 3.54
C HIS A 137 -1.95 1.98 2.32
N LEU A 138 -3.10 2.16 1.67
CA LEU A 138 -3.36 1.68 0.33
C LEU A 138 -2.91 2.75 -0.67
N PHE A 139 -2.32 2.30 -1.77
CA PHE A 139 -1.91 3.16 -2.86
C PHE A 139 -2.27 2.56 -4.21
N CYS A 140 -2.50 3.44 -5.17
CA CYS A 140 -2.64 3.11 -6.59
C CYS A 140 -1.30 3.31 -7.29
N ASP A 141 -0.82 2.29 -7.99
CA ASP A 141 0.42 2.37 -8.76
C ASP A 141 0.14 2.94 -10.16
N THR A 142 0.66 4.14 -10.45
CA THR A 142 0.38 4.83 -11.73
C THR A 142 1.50 4.69 -12.76
N ARG A 143 2.57 3.93 -12.46
CA ARG A 143 3.66 3.63 -13.40
C ARG A 143 3.15 2.96 -14.67
N PRO A 144 3.87 3.05 -15.81
CA PRO A 144 3.50 2.31 -17.02
C PRO A 144 3.57 0.78 -16.81
N GLY A 145 2.91 0.03 -17.70
CA GLY A 145 2.91 -1.44 -17.69
C GLY A 145 1.52 -2.05 -17.56
N GLU A 146 1.45 -3.38 -17.67
CA GLU A 146 0.18 -4.14 -17.65
C GLU A 146 -0.56 -4.06 -16.31
N ARG A 147 0.18 -3.76 -15.23
CA ARG A 147 -0.37 -3.62 -13.87
C ARG A 147 -0.65 -2.17 -13.49
N ARG A 148 -0.56 -1.22 -14.44
CA ARG A 148 -0.86 0.19 -14.19
C ARG A 148 -2.28 0.35 -13.64
N GLY A 149 -2.40 0.98 -12.49
CA GLY A 149 -3.66 1.17 -11.76
C GLY A 149 -3.93 0.11 -10.68
N CYS A 150 -3.04 -0.87 -10.50
CA CYS A 150 -3.20 -1.86 -9.44
C CYS A 150 -3.15 -1.21 -8.05
N ILE A 151 -3.86 -1.81 -7.10
CA ILE A 151 -3.90 -1.35 -5.72
C ILE A 151 -3.09 -2.30 -4.86
N SER A 152 -2.22 -1.73 -4.05
CA SER A 152 -1.46 -2.47 -3.05
C SER A 152 -1.48 -1.72 -1.72
N PHE A 153 -1.09 -2.43 -0.68
CA PHE A 153 -0.93 -1.93 0.68
C PHE A 153 0.55 -1.76 0.98
N ARG A 154 0.84 -0.89 1.93
CA ARG A 154 2.16 -0.73 2.51
C ARG A 154 2.00 -0.56 4.02
N SER A 155 2.83 -1.26 4.77
CA SER A 155 3.07 -0.94 6.17
C SER A 155 4.30 -0.06 6.33
N SER A 156 4.33 0.74 7.37
CA SER A 156 5.47 1.63 7.66
C SER A 156 6.74 0.92 8.06
N ASP A 157 6.62 -0.29 8.61
CA ASP A 157 7.73 -1.06 9.17
C ASP A 157 8.31 -2.06 8.15
N GLY A 158 7.88 -2.00 6.89
CA GLY A 158 8.25 -2.98 5.86
C GLY A 158 7.67 -4.38 6.12
N GLY A 159 6.86 -4.57 7.18
CA GLY A 159 6.25 -5.84 7.53
C GLY A 159 4.98 -6.11 6.73
N HIS A 160 5.00 -7.15 5.89
CA HIS A 160 3.81 -7.60 5.17
C HIS A 160 2.74 -8.12 6.15
N LEU A 161 1.74 -7.30 6.49
CA LEU A 161 0.52 -7.77 7.15
C LEU A 161 -0.44 -8.53 6.19
N GLY A 162 0.10 -9.24 5.20
CA GLY A 162 -0.68 -9.99 4.20
C GLY A 162 -1.53 -9.07 3.30
N ILE A 163 -1.18 -8.93 2.02
CA ILE A 163 -1.85 -7.97 1.13
C ILE A 163 -2.54 -8.65 -0.05
N PRO A 164 -3.83 -8.35 -0.30
CA PRO A 164 -4.45 -8.49 -1.59
C PRO A 164 -3.89 -7.45 -2.59
N GLN A 165 -3.17 -7.90 -3.61
CA GLN A 165 -2.75 -7.07 -4.76
C GLN A 165 -3.89 -7.00 -5.78
N TRP A 166 -4.86 -6.10 -5.56
CA TRP A 166 -5.94 -5.94 -6.52
C TRP A 166 -5.43 -5.44 -7.86
N SER A 167 -5.92 -6.04 -8.94
CA SER A 167 -5.56 -5.63 -10.31
C SER A 167 -6.06 -4.23 -10.68
N SER A 168 -7.06 -3.71 -9.97
CA SER A 168 -7.70 -2.42 -10.26
C SER A 168 -8.52 -1.93 -9.04
N LEU A 169 -8.99 -0.69 -9.07
CA LEU A 169 -9.89 -0.15 -8.04
C LEU A 169 -11.23 -0.88 -8.01
N ALA A 170 -11.80 -1.21 -9.18
CA ALA A 170 -13.04 -1.99 -9.25
C ALA A 170 -12.91 -3.36 -8.54
N SER A 171 -11.80 -4.08 -8.76
CA SER A 171 -11.53 -5.35 -8.06
C SER A 171 -11.42 -5.16 -6.54
N MET A 172 -10.78 -4.08 -6.07
CA MET A 172 -10.72 -3.76 -4.64
C MET A 172 -12.11 -3.53 -4.04
N LEU A 173 -12.95 -2.73 -4.70
CA LEU A 173 -14.32 -2.45 -4.23
C LEU A 173 -15.18 -3.72 -4.21
N HIS A 174 -15.01 -4.60 -5.19
CA HIS A 174 -15.69 -5.89 -5.24
C HIS A 174 -15.35 -6.77 -4.04
N ASP A 175 -14.06 -6.89 -3.70
CA ASP A 175 -13.63 -7.71 -2.57
C ASP A 175 -14.08 -7.12 -1.25
N ILE A 176 -13.96 -5.79 -1.07
CA ILE A 176 -14.49 -5.08 0.11
C ILE A 176 -15.97 -5.35 0.26
N ARG A 177 -16.75 -5.19 -0.82
CA ARG A 177 -18.19 -5.47 -0.81
C ARG A 177 -18.45 -6.92 -0.43
N SER A 178 -17.71 -7.85 -1.02
CA SER A 178 -17.90 -9.29 -0.77
C SER A 178 -17.62 -9.64 0.69
N ALA A 179 -16.51 -9.15 1.25
CA ALA A 179 -16.15 -9.32 2.65
C ALA A 179 -17.20 -8.74 3.60
N VAL A 180 -17.68 -7.52 3.35
CA VAL A 180 -18.72 -6.89 4.20
C VAL A 180 -20.04 -7.68 4.14
N VAL A 181 -20.38 -8.28 3.00
CA VAL A 181 -21.62 -9.07 2.85
C VAL A 181 -21.49 -10.45 3.48
N SER A 182 -20.37 -11.13 3.29
CA SER A 182 -20.18 -12.51 3.77
C SER A 182 -19.66 -12.59 5.21
N GLY A 183 -19.00 -11.53 5.69
CA GLY A 183 -18.22 -11.55 6.93
C GLY A 183 -16.84 -12.22 6.78
N GLU A 184 -16.48 -12.67 5.57
CA GLU A 184 -15.19 -13.31 5.30
C GLU A 184 -14.07 -12.27 5.22
N PRO A 185 -12.83 -12.65 5.60
CA PRO A 185 -11.70 -11.72 5.60
C PRO A 185 -11.16 -11.40 4.20
N ILE A 186 -10.42 -10.29 4.15
CA ILE A 186 -9.55 -9.87 3.06
C ILE A 186 -8.11 -9.98 3.55
N GLY A 187 -7.41 -11.07 3.19
CA GLY A 187 -6.12 -11.38 3.84
C GLY A 187 -6.33 -11.56 5.35
N ASP A 188 -5.59 -10.80 6.17
CA ASP A 188 -5.72 -10.83 7.63
C ASP A 188 -6.79 -9.85 8.17
N TRP A 189 -7.45 -9.09 7.27
CA TRP A 189 -8.44 -8.08 7.63
C TRP A 189 -9.84 -8.65 7.71
N HIS A 190 -10.41 -8.66 8.91
CA HIS A 190 -11.80 -9.09 9.15
C HIS A 190 -12.73 -7.88 9.26
N PRO A 191 -13.84 -7.84 8.50
CA PRO A 191 -14.83 -6.79 8.65
C PRO A 191 -15.57 -6.95 9.98
N VAL A 192 -15.69 -5.85 10.73
CA VAL A 192 -16.41 -5.77 12.00
C VAL A 192 -17.53 -4.75 11.85
N LEU A 193 -18.77 -5.23 11.91
CA LEU A 193 -19.97 -4.38 11.88
C LEU A 193 -20.53 -4.24 13.29
N ALA A 194 -20.47 -3.04 13.85
CA ALA A 194 -20.99 -2.74 15.19
C ALA A 194 -21.50 -1.31 15.26
N ASP A 195 -22.61 -1.06 15.96
CA ASP A 195 -23.16 0.29 16.18
C ASP A 195 -23.33 1.15 14.90
N GLY A 196 -23.56 0.49 13.76
CA GLY A 196 -23.68 1.14 12.46
C GLY A 196 -22.35 1.60 11.85
N THR A 197 -21.20 1.21 12.40
CA THR A 197 -19.88 1.37 11.80
C THR A 197 -19.41 0.07 11.16
N LEU A 198 -18.58 0.22 10.12
CA LEU A 198 -17.69 -0.81 9.58
C LEU A 198 -16.29 -0.46 10.05
N ASP A 199 -15.69 -1.38 10.78
CA ASP A 199 -14.29 -1.36 11.21
C ASP A 199 -13.59 -2.62 10.70
N TRP A 200 -12.27 -2.67 10.83
CA TRP A 200 -11.48 -3.80 10.36
C TRP A 200 -10.48 -4.26 11.42
N ASP A 201 -10.57 -5.54 11.78
CA ASP A 201 -9.67 -6.17 12.74
C ASP A 201 -8.59 -6.96 12.00
N VAL A 202 -7.32 -6.79 12.39
CA VAL A 202 -6.26 -7.76 12.07
C VAL A 202 -6.34 -8.88 13.09
N ARG A 203 -6.81 -10.06 12.69
CA ARG A 203 -6.74 -11.24 13.54
C ARG A 203 -5.53 -12.05 13.10
N GLY A 204 -4.51 -12.13 13.95
CA GLY A 204 -3.44 -13.10 13.75
C GLY A 204 -4.01 -14.52 13.60
N PRO A 205 -3.26 -15.47 13.01
CA PRO A 205 -3.76 -16.81 12.73
C PRO A 205 -4.37 -17.40 13.99
N ALA A 206 -5.59 -17.94 13.86
CA ALA A 206 -6.37 -18.48 14.96
C ALA A 206 -5.52 -19.45 15.79
N THR A 207 -4.96 -18.97 16.90
CA THR A 207 -4.44 -19.86 17.91
C THR A 207 -5.64 -20.50 18.57
N ALA A 208 -5.76 -21.83 18.40
CA ALA A 208 -6.79 -22.62 19.03
C ALA A 208 -6.85 -22.25 20.53
N VAL A 209 -8.01 -21.75 20.94
CA VAL A 209 -8.27 -21.29 22.31
C VAL A 209 -7.99 -22.44 23.29
N LYS A 210 -7.06 -22.20 24.23
CA LYS A 210 -7.09 -22.83 25.55
C LYS A 210 -7.09 -21.74 26.62
N GLY A 211 -8.31 -21.41 27.06
CA GLY A 211 -8.66 -21.14 28.44
C GLY A 211 -7.96 -20.00 29.20
N VAL A 212 -8.80 -19.06 29.64
CA VAL A 212 -8.80 -18.37 30.94
C VAL A 212 -8.28 -16.91 30.97
N ASP A 213 -9.21 -16.12 31.53
CA ASP A 213 -9.19 -14.83 32.22
C ASP A 213 -8.95 -13.49 31.52
N SER A 214 -10.03 -12.71 31.60
CA SER A 214 -10.18 -11.28 31.45
C SER A 214 -9.39 -10.49 32.49
N SER A 215 -8.37 -9.73 32.06
CA SER A 215 -8.06 -8.39 32.61
C SER A 215 -6.94 -7.68 31.83
N HIS A 216 -7.20 -6.40 31.50
CA HIS A 216 -6.27 -5.29 31.29
C HIS A 216 -5.30 -5.27 30.09
N ASN A 217 -5.43 -4.17 29.32
CA ASN A 217 -4.45 -3.45 28.49
C ASN A 217 -3.12 -4.15 28.19
N GLY A 218 -2.90 -4.49 26.92
CA GLY A 218 -1.58 -4.78 26.39
C GLY A 218 -1.65 -5.10 24.90
N LEU A 219 -1.08 -4.23 24.07
CA LEU A 219 -0.64 -4.60 22.72
C LEU A 219 0.25 -5.85 22.82
N PRO A 220 0.16 -6.82 21.90
CA PRO A 220 0.95 -8.05 22.01
C PRO A 220 2.46 -7.74 21.95
N SER A 221 3.20 -8.25 22.93
CA SER A 221 4.66 -8.35 22.90
C SER A 221 5.11 -9.31 21.79
N ALA A 222 5.30 -8.79 20.58
CA ALA A 222 6.07 -9.45 19.53
C ALA A 222 7.35 -8.66 19.26
N PHE A 223 8.15 -8.46 20.30
CA PHE A 223 9.56 -8.10 20.21
C PHE A 223 10.36 -9.10 21.04
N ARG A 224 10.92 -10.10 20.36
CA ARG A 224 12.16 -10.73 20.79
C ARG A 224 12.97 -11.01 19.54
N ALA A 225 13.99 -10.18 19.33
CA ALA A 225 15.09 -10.50 18.46
C ALA A 225 15.61 -11.90 18.82
N GLN A 226 15.72 -12.79 17.83
CA GLN A 226 16.68 -13.88 17.90
C GLN A 226 17.32 -14.17 16.54
N PRO A 227 18.57 -14.69 16.57
CA PRO A 227 19.55 -14.48 15.52
C PRO A 227 19.67 -15.68 14.58
N ASP A 228 20.35 -15.43 13.47
CA ASP A 228 21.13 -16.39 12.67
C ASP A 228 20.34 -17.46 11.89
N VAL A 229 20.14 -17.20 10.60
CA VAL A 229 20.18 -18.22 9.56
C VAL A 229 20.95 -17.66 8.36
N GLY A 230 22.22 -18.06 8.27
CA GLY A 230 23.06 -17.77 7.13
C GLY A 230 22.66 -18.48 5.84
N ASN A 231 22.98 -17.81 4.73
CA ASN A 231 23.16 -18.28 3.34
C ASN A 231 21.92 -18.90 2.65
N VAL A 232 21.58 -18.57 1.40
CA VAL A 232 22.40 -18.68 0.18
C VAL A 232 21.78 -17.81 -0.92
N TRP A 233 22.51 -16.84 -1.46
CA TRP A 233 22.55 -16.54 -2.91
C TRP A 233 23.93 -15.97 -3.24
N ARG A 234 24.81 -16.84 -3.77
CA ARG A 234 26.03 -16.41 -4.46
C ARG A 234 25.62 -15.87 -5.83
N ALA A 235 25.97 -14.62 -6.10
CA ALA A 235 26.01 -14.09 -7.46
C ALA A 235 26.96 -14.95 -8.31
N SER A 236 26.47 -15.40 -9.46
CA SER A 236 27.29 -16.01 -10.51
C SER A 236 28.23 -14.95 -11.09
N VAL A 237 29.45 -14.89 -10.57
CA VAL A 237 30.56 -14.20 -11.22
C VAL A 237 31.01 -15.06 -12.39
N VAL A 238 30.89 -14.52 -13.60
CA VAL A 238 31.53 -15.06 -14.81
C VAL A 238 33.03 -14.79 -14.68
N ASP A 239 33.80 -15.88 -14.62
CA ASP A 239 35.26 -15.91 -14.53
C ASP A 239 35.90 -15.53 -15.89
N PRO A 240 36.75 -14.49 -15.98
CA PRO A 240 37.61 -14.28 -17.13
C PRO A 240 38.85 -15.18 -17.01
N GLY A 241 38.88 -16.26 -17.78
CA GLY A 241 39.98 -17.21 -17.81
C GLY A 241 41.36 -16.60 -18.15
N PRO A 242 42.46 -17.30 -17.79
CA PRO A 242 43.81 -16.76 -17.80
C PRO A 242 44.46 -16.74 -19.19
N MET A 243 45.03 -15.60 -19.57
CA MET A 243 45.92 -15.47 -20.75
C MET A 243 47.34 -15.97 -20.42
N PRO A 244 47.99 -16.74 -21.30
CA PRO A 244 49.33 -17.26 -21.05
C PRO A 244 50.45 -16.23 -21.31
N TYR A 245 51.48 -16.29 -20.47
CA TYR A 245 52.73 -15.55 -20.52
C TYR A 245 53.52 -15.73 -21.83
N GLY A 246 54.21 -14.69 -22.28
CA GLY A 246 55.50 -14.87 -22.99
C GLY A 246 55.95 -13.80 -23.99
N THR A 247 56.68 -12.80 -23.49
CA THR A 247 57.83 -12.09 -24.12
C THR A 247 57.59 -11.18 -25.34
N VAL A 248 58.02 -9.90 -25.24
CA VAL A 248 59.09 -9.28 -26.05
C VAL A 248 59.41 -7.86 -25.53
N ARG A 249 60.65 -7.73 -25.05
CA ARG A 249 61.62 -6.61 -25.07
C ARG A 249 61.16 -5.15 -24.87
N ASN A 250 61.63 -4.63 -23.75
CA ASN A 250 62.04 -3.24 -23.54
C ASN A 250 63.10 -2.80 -24.57
N THR A 251 62.87 -1.67 -25.24
CA THR A 251 63.89 -0.68 -25.61
C THR A 251 63.21 0.60 -26.11
N ARG A 252 63.42 1.71 -25.38
CA ARG A 252 63.58 3.09 -25.88
C ARG A 252 64.68 3.72 -25.01
N PRO A 253 65.50 4.67 -25.51
CA PRO A 253 65.13 5.78 -26.40
C PRO A 253 65.23 5.48 -27.89
#